data_AF-A0A1E4RZM3-F1
#
_entry.id   AF-A0A1E4RZM3-F1
#
_cell.length_a   1.000
_cell.length_b   1.000
_cell.length_c   1.000
_cell.angle_alpha   90.00
_cell.angle_beta   90.00
_cell.angle_gamma   90.00
#
_symmetry.space_group_name_H-M   'P 1'
#
loop_
_entity.id
_entity.type
_entity.pdbx_description
1 polymer ?
#
loop_
_entity_poly.entity_id
_entity_poly.type
_entity_poly.pdbx_seq_one_letter_code
_entity_poly.pdbx_strand_id
1 'polypeptide(L)'
;MSFETVYNVDMTCESCVDSVKKALGEVPGLERFDIDLNKKLVSVTGIAAPSTIIQAIQDTGREAIIRGTGKPNSAAVAILETFRGEAEPVKGLARMVSIGDNKLLVDITLSGLPTGTYKPSFRASGNISKGALTTGDSLFKFEDVKVDQTGSGQSFQSAPMNVADLIGRSFVVVEEKQELKDALAGVIARSAGVWENDKQVCSCSGKTVWQERQDAHAHGLKV
;
A
#
# COMPACT_ATOMS: atom_id res chain seq x y z
N MET A 1 16.65 -0.22 17.63
CA MET A 1 16.51 -1.63 17.20
C MET A 1 16.21 -1.58 15.71
N SER A 2 17.04 -2.21 14.88
CA SER A 2 16.78 -2.29 13.45
C SER A 2 15.61 -3.21 13.16
N PHE A 3 14.99 -3.00 12.00
CA PHE A 3 13.86 -3.80 11.52
C PHE A 3 14.11 -4.20 10.07
N GLU A 4 13.51 -5.32 9.67
CA GLU A 4 13.57 -5.82 8.30
C GLU A 4 12.30 -5.41 7.55
N THR A 5 12.49 -4.87 6.34
CA THR A 5 11.44 -4.56 5.38
C THR A 5 11.79 -5.14 4.04
N VAL A 6 10.78 -5.64 3.31
CA VAL A 6 10.97 -6.19 1.98
C VAL A 6 10.13 -5.44 0.98
N TYR A 7 10.69 -5.19 -0.20
CA TYR A 7 10.10 -4.41 -1.27
C TYR A 7 10.10 -5.23 -2.56
N ASN A 8 9.00 -5.16 -3.30
CA ASN A 8 9.01 -5.50 -4.71
C ASN A 8 9.54 -4.32 -5.50
N VAL A 9 10.54 -4.55 -6.34
CA VAL A 9 11.14 -3.52 -7.19
C VAL A 9 11.18 -4.00 -8.61
N ASP A 10 10.70 -3.21 -9.56
CA ASP A 10 10.76 -3.61 -10.97
C ASP A 10 12.19 -3.54 -11.52
N MET A 11 12.88 -4.68 -11.48
CA MET A 11 14.24 -4.86 -11.99
C MET A 11 14.23 -5.91 -13.11
N THR A 12 14.80 -5.58 -14.26
CA THR A 12 14.78 -6.44 -15.47
C THR A 12 16.16 -6.89 -15.91
N CYS A 13 17.24 -6.36 -15.32
CA CYS A 13 18.62 -6.66 -15.70
C CYS A 13 19.60 -6.37 -14.56
N GLU A 14 20.85 -6.81 -14.71
CA GLU A 14 21.91 -6.57 -13.71
C GLU A 14 22.26 -5.10 -13.54
N SER A 15 22.22 -4.28 -14.59
CA SER A 15 22.44 -2.84 -14.44
C SER A 15 21.34 -2.16 -13.61
N CYS A 16 20.13 -2.73 -13.57
CA CYS A 16 19.08 -2.32 -12.64
C CYS A 16 19.45 -2.64 -11.19
N VAL A 17 19.98 -3.84 -10.95
CA VAL A 17 20.46 -4.25 -9.63
C VAL A 17 21.55 -3.29 -9.14
N ASP A 18 22.56 -3.02 -9.97
CA ASP A 18 23.67 -2.15 -9.59
C ASP A 18 23.23 -0.72 -9.26
N SER A 19 22.28 -0.19 -10.04
CA SER A 19 21.68 1.13 -9.78
C SER A 19 20.99 1.19 -8.42
N VAL A 20 20.20 0.16 -8.09
CA VAL A 20 19.50 0.06 -6.80
C VAL A 20 20.48 -0.16 -5.66
N LYS A 21 21.49 -1.03 -5.82
CA LYS A 21 22.56 -1.23 -4.82
C LYS A 21 23.25 0.07 -4.47
N LYS A 22 23.59 0.88 -5.48
CA LYS A 22 24.25 2.16 -5.28
C LYS A 22 23.36 3.13 -4.50
N ALA A 23 22.09 3.28 -4.90
CA ALA A 23 21.14 4.15 -4.22
C ALA A 23 20.93 3.75 -2.75
N LEU A 24 20.75 2.45 -2.48
CA LEU A 24 20.59 1.93 -1.11
C LEU A 24 21.85 2.10 -0.26
N GLY A 25 23.04 1.96 -0.84
CA GLY A 25 24.30 2.17 -0.15
C GLY A 25 24.51 3.59 0.39
N GLU A 26 23.80 4.57 -0.17
CA GLU A 26 23.84 5.98 0.24
C GLU A 26 22.77 6.31 1.31
N VAL A 27 21.85 5.40 1.62
CA VAL A 27 20.77 5.63 2.60
C VAL A 27 21.31 5.56 4.03
N PRO A 28 21.23 6.65 4.82
CA PRO A 28 21.68 6.65 6.21
C PRO A 28 20.84 5.71 7.09
N GLY A 29 21.51 4.96 7.97
CA GLY A 29 20.85 4.03 8.89
C GLY A 29 20.48 2.68 8.28
N LEU A 30 20.94 2.38 7.06
CA LEU A 30 20.92 1.04 6.50
C LEU A 30 22.06 0.20 7.10
N GLU A 31 21.74 -0.99 7.60
CA GLU A 31 22.75 -1.92 8.13
C GLU A 31 23.09 -2.98 7.08
N ARG A 32 22.07 -3.50 6.40
CA ARG A 32 22.21 -4.53 5.38
C ARG A 32 21.09 -4.42 4.36
N PHE A 33 21.39 -4.75 3.10
CA PHE A 33 20.38 -5.02 2.09
C PHE A 33 20.76 -6.26 1.27
N ASP A 34 19.75 -6.91 0.71
CA ASP A 34 19.87 -8.06 -0.18
C ASP A 34 18.95 -7.84 -1.38
N ILE A 35 19.42 -8.15 -2.58
CA ILE A 35 18.68 -7.95 -3.83
C ILE A 35 18.61 -9.26 -4.58
N ASP A 36 17.38 -9.75 -4.80
CA ASP A 36 17.09 -10.92 -5.61
C ASP A 36 16.44 -10.46 -6.93
N LEU A 37 17.23 -10.46 -8.00
CA LEU A 37 16.77 -10.08 -9.34
C LEU A 37 15.71 -11.05 -9.88
N ASN A 38 15.85 -12.35 -9.61
CA ASN A 38 14.92 -13.37 -10.11
C ASN A 38 13.53 -13.20 -9.50
N LYS A 39 13.48 -12.86 -8.22
CA LYS A 39 12.22 -12.60 -7.50
C LYS A 39 11.75 -11.15 -7.58
N LYS A 40 12.57 -10.24 -8.13
CA LYS A 40 12.33 -8.79 -8.12
C LYS A 40 12.12 -8.25 -6.70
N LEU A 41 12.93 -8.73 -5.76
CA LEU A 41 12.83 -8.41 -4.34
C LEU A 41 14.07 -7.66 -3.84
N VAL A 42 13.83 -6.71 -2.95
CA VAL A 42 14.86 -6.02 -2.18
C VAL A 42 14.50 -6.16 -0.71
N SER A 43 15.36 -6.82 0.06
CA SER A 43 15.22 -6.95 1.51
C SER A 43 16.19 -6.01 2.19
N VAL A 44 15.71 -5.25 3.17
CA VAL A 44 16.48 -4.18 3.81
C VAL A 44 16.34 -4.30 5.32
N THR A 45 17.48 -4.28 6.01
CA THR A 45 17.56 -4.24 7.48
C THR A 45 18.25 -2.95 7.92
N GLY A 46 17.62 -2.23 8.83
CA GLY A 46 18.20 -1.02 9.40
C GLY A 46 17.21 -0.22 10.23
N ILE A 47 17.55 1.04 10.46
CA ILE A 47 16.69 2.04 11.13
C ILE A 47 16.12 3.08 10.15
N ALA A 48 16.55 3.02 8.88
CA ALA A 48 16.08 3.90 7.82
C ALA A 48 14.56 3.79 7.65
N ALA A 49 13.88 4.92 7.51
CA ALA A 49 12.45 4.92 7.26
C ALA A 49 12.15 4.27 5.89
N PRO A 50 11.14 3.39 5.80
CA PRO A 50 10.77 2.79 4.51
C PRO A 50 10.35 3.77 3.44
N SER A 51 9.82 4.94 3.82
CA SER A 51 9.59 6.05 2.88
C SER A 51 10.90 6.48 2.22
N THR A 52 11.98 6.60 2.99
CA THR A 52 13.33 6.94 2.48
C THR A 52 13.86 5.84 1.57
N ILE A 53 13.64 4.57 1.91
CA ILE A 53 14.07 3.43 1.09
C ILE A 53 13.31 3.42 -0.25
N ILE A 54 11.99 3.58 -0.21
CA ILE A 54 11.13 3.66 -1.40
C ILE A 54 11.57 4.83 -2.29
N GLN A 55 11.76 6.02 -1.71
CA GLN A 55 12.20 7.19 -2.45
C GLN A 55 13.56 6.95 -3.11
N ALA A 56 14.53 6.41 -2.38
CA ALA A 56 15.86 6.11 -2.92
C ALA A 56 15.79 5.13 -4.10
N ILE A 57 14.88 4.15 -4.08
CA ILE A 57 14.66 3.23 -5.19
C ILE A 57 13.96 3.94 -6.36
N GLN A 58 12.94 4.76 -6.08
CA GLN A 58 12.20 5.54 -7.08
C GLN A 58 13.07 6.56 -7.81
N ASP A 59 14.03 7.18 -7.13
CA ASP A 59 15.01 8.11 -7.72
C ASP A 59 15.91 7.41 -8.76
N THR A 60 16.00 6.08 -8.74
CA THR A 60 16.67 5.29 -9.79
C THR A 60 15.82 5.06 -11.04
N GLY A 61 14.58 5.58 -11.07
CA GLY A 61 13.60 5.38 -12.12
C GLY A 61 12.82 4.06 -12.01
N ARG A 62 12.71 3.48 -10.80
CA ARG A 62 12.08 2.18 -10.57
C ARG A 62 10.92 2.26 -9.60
N GLU A 63 9.84 1.53 -9.87
CA GLU A 63 8.77 1.39 -8.89
C GLU A 63 9.19 0.47 -7.75
N ALA A 64 8.86 0.88 -6.52
CA ALA A 64 9.09 0.10 -5.31
C ALA A 64 7.79 0.02 -4.50
N ILE A 65 7.40 -1.19 -4.10
CA ILE A 65 6.21 -1.45 -3.30
C ILE A 65 6.62 -2.25 -2.06
N ILE A 66 6.31 -1.75 -0.87
CA ILE A 66 6.55 -2.49 0.37
C ILE A 66 5.66 -3.74 0.43
N ARG A 67 6.27 -4.90 0.68
CA ARG A 67 5.59 -6.20 0.83
C ARG A 67 5.24 -6.52 2.27
N GLY A 68 6.03 -6.04 3.22
CA GLY A 68 5.83 -6.33 4.63
C GLY A 68 7.13 -6.30 5.43
N THR A 69 7.02 -6.73 6.68
CA THR A 69 8.17 -7.12 7.51
C THR A 69 8.22 -8.65 7.56
N GLY A 70 9.39 -9.24 7.81
CA GLY A 70 9.56 -10.70 7.88
C GLY A 70 8.77 -11.39 9.02
N LYS A 71 7.88 -10.68 9.71
CA LYS A 71 7.04 -11.18 10.80
C LYS A 71 5.65 -11.60 10.31
N PRO A 72 5.07 -12.67 10.87
CA PRO A 72 3.70 -13.09 10.57
C PRO A 72 2.67 -12.06 11.06
N ASN A 73 1.51 -11.98 10.40
CA ASN A 73 0.41 -11.04 10.76
C ASN A 73 0.81 -9.55 10.83
N SER A 74 1.90 -9.18 10.15
CA SER A 74 2.41 -7.80 10.13
C SER A 74 1.85 -6.97 8.98
N ALA A 75 1.06 -7.57 8.10
CA ALA A 75 0.54 -6.91 6.90
C ALA A 75 -0.99 -6.92 6.85
N ALA A 76 -1.55 -5.84 6.31
CA ALA A 76 -2.97 -5.71 6.02
C ALA A 76 -3.19 -4.95 4.73
N VAL A 77 -4.39 -5.09 4.18
CA VAL A 77 -4.80 -4.40 2.95
C VAL A 77 -6.25 -3.96 3.07
N ALA A 78 -6.56 -2.80 2.52
CA ALA A 78 -7.94 -2.35 2.27
C ALA A 78 -8.08 -1.96 0.79
N ILE A 79 -8.99 -2.63 0.10
CA ILE A 79 -9.40 -2.28 -1.26
C ILE A 79 -10.47 -1.21 -1.13
N LEU A 80 -10.27 -0.05 -1.76
CA LEU A 80 -11.12 1.13 -1.58
C LEU A 80 -12.11 1.23 -2.72
N GLU A 81 -13.39 1.13 -2.39
CA GLU A 81 -14.49 1.08 -3.35
C GLU A 81 -15.46 2.26 -3.18
N THR A 82 -16.06 2.69 -4.29
CA THR A 82 -17.25 3.56 -4.30
C THR A 82 -18.51 2.73 -4.10
N PHE A 83 -19.46 3.26 -3.34
CA PHE A 83 -20.74 2.60 -3.02
C PHE A 83 -21.92 3.19 -3.80
N ARG A 84 -21.63 3.88 -4.91
CA ARG A 84 -22.63 4.57 -5.76
C ARG A 84 -23.19 3.71 -6.90
N GLY A 85 -22.81 2.43 -7.00
CA GLY A 85 -23.26 1.53 -8.06
C GLY A 85 -22.55 1.74 -9.41
N GLU A 86 -21.30 2.19 -9.38
CA GLU A 86 -20.46 2.35 -10.57
C GLU A 86 -19.97 0.98 -11.10
N ALA A 87 -19.74 0.87 -12.42
CA ALA A 87 -19.28 -0.37 -13.06
C ALA A 87 -17.86 -0.78 -12.63
N GLU A 88 -16.99 0.19 -12.34
CA GLU A 88 -15.65 0.00 -11.81
C GLU A 88 -15.57 0.59 -10.40
N PRO A 89 -15.97 -0.18 -9.36
CA PRO A 89 -16.11 0.36 -8.02
C PRO A 89 -14.76 0.60 -7.34
N VAL A 90 -13.70 -0.11 -7.73
CA VAL A 90 -12.39 0.02 -7.08
C VAL A 90 -11.68 1.29 -7.55
N LYS A 91 -11.41 2.21 -6.63
CA LYS A 91 -10.74 3.49 -6.90
C LYS A 91 -9.44 3.67 -6.11
N GLY A 92 -9.05 2.67 -5.31
CA GLY A 92 -7.79 2.73 -4.60
C GLY A 92 -7.45 1.48 -3.80
N LEU A 93 -6.25 1.52 -3.23
CA LEU A 93 -5.67 0.45 -2.43
C LEU A 93 -4.87 1.08 -1.29
N ALA A 94 -5.10 0.63 -0.07
CA ALA A 94 -4.28 0.96 1.09
C ALA A 94 -3.56 -0.30 1.57
N ARG A 95 -2.23 -0.34 1.44
CA ARG A 95 -1.38 -1.43 1.96
C ARG A 95 -0.77 -0.99 3.27
N MET A 96 -0.82 -1.87 4.26
CA MET A 96 -0.44 -1.56 5.64
C MET A 96 0.60 -2.55 6.13
N VAL A 97 1.65 -2.06 6.75
CA VAL A 97 2.75 -2.88 7.27
C VAL A 97 3.17 -2.39 8.64
N SER A 98 3.03 -3.26 9.65
CA SER A 98 3.54 -3.04 11.01
C SER A 98 5.05 -3.24 11.05
N ILE A 99 5.73 -2.26 11.63
CA ILE A 99 7.18 -2.21 11.80
C ILE A 99 7.50 -1.96 13.26
N GLY A 100 8.02 -2.99 13.94
CA GLY A 100 8.22 -2.95 15.39
C GLY A 100 6.89 -2.99 16.14
N ASP A 101 6.88 -2.43 17.35
CA ASP A 101 5.79 -2.66 18.31
C ASP A 101 4.71 -1.56 18.30
N ASN A 102 4.93 -0.42 17.65
CA ASN A 102 3.95 0.67 17.60
C ASN A 102 4.13 1.62 16.41
N LYS A 103 4.43 1.08 15.23
CA LYS A 103 4.58 1.88 14.02
C LYS A 103 4.00 1.12 12.85
N LEU A 104 3.00 1.70 12.23
CA LEU A 104 2.39 1.21 11.00
C LEU A 104 2.81 2.12 9.85
N LEU A 105 3.13 1.52 8.72
CA LEU A 105 3.27 2.23 7.46
C LEU A 105 2.08 1.94 6.56
N VAL A 106 1.63 2.96 5.85
CA VAL A 106 0.47 2.89 4.96
C VAL A 106 0.87 3.46 3.61
N ASP A 107 0.89 2.59 2.59
CA ASP A 107 0.99 2.96 1.18
C ASP A 107 -0.41 3.09 0.61
N ILE A 108 -0.80 4.31 0.26
CA ILE A 108 -2.12 4.67 -0.27
C ILE A 108 -1.94 4.96 -1.75
N THR A 109 -2.61 4.19 -2.59
CA THR A 109 -2.68 4.41 -4.03
C THR A 109 -4.13 4.67 -4.43
N LEU A 110 -4.39 5.77 -5.11
CA LEU A 110 -5.69 6.17 -5.64
C LEU A 110 -5.60 6.23 -7.17
N SER A 111 -6.64 5.76 -7.85
CA SER A 111 -6.69 5.69 -9.32
C SER A 111 -8.12 5.91 -9.83
N GLY A 112 -8.24 6.54 -10.99
CA GLY A 112 -9.53 6.78 -11.63
C GLY A 112 -10.41 7.79 -10.87
N LEU A 113 -9.80 8.73 -10.14
CA LEU A 113 -10.48 9.74 -9.35
C LEU A 113 -10.35 11.14 -9.96
N PRO A 114 -11.33 12.03 -9.76
CA PRO A 114 -11.18 13.44 -10.14
C PRO A 114 -10.00 14.11 -9.43
N THR A 115 -9.33 15.03 -10.12
CA THR A 115 -8.26 15.87 -9.54
C THR A 115 -8.77 16.60 -8.31
N GLY A 116 -8.06 16.47 -7.20
CA GLY A 116 -8.51 17.02 -5.93
C GLY A 116 -7.67 16.58 -4.73
N THR A 117 -8.12 16.99 -3.55
CA THR A 117 -7.50 16.67 -2.27
C THR A 117 -8.34 15.64 -1.54
N TYR A 118 -7.74 14.53 -1.16
CA TYR A 118 -8.40 13.38 -0.56
C TYR A 118 -7.86 13.15 0.85
N LYS A 119 -8.77 12.90 1.80
CA LYS A 119 -8.48 12.82 3.25
C LYS A 119 -8.62 11.38 3.72
N PRO A 120 -7.52 10.64 3.94
CA PRO A 120 -7.58 9.26 4.40
C PRO A 120 -7.79 9.18 5.91
N SER A 121 -8.47 8.12 6.36
CA SER A 121 -8.67 7.86 7.79
C SER A 121 -8.91 6.39 8.09
N PHE A 122 -8.47 5.96 9.28
CA PHE A 122 -8.96 4.74 9.92
C PHE A 122 -10.27 5.02 10.64
N ARG A 123 -11.21 4.08 10.60
CA ARG A 123 -12.54 4.22 11.20
C ARG A 123 -12.83 3.06 12.15
N ALA A 124 -13.74 3.27 13.09
CA ALA A 124 -13.97 2.34 14.20
C ALA A 124 -14.54 0.97 13.77
N SER A 125 -15.37 0.92 12.73
CA SER A 125 -16.14 -0.26 12.31
C SER A 125 -15.84 -0.64 10.86
N GLY A 126 -15.71 -1.94 10.59
CA GLY A 126 -15.65 -2.49 9.24
C GLY A 126 -17.02 -2.65 8.56
N ASN A 127 -18.11 -2.14 9.15
CA ASN A 127 -19.43 -2.21 8.53
C ASN A 127 -19.55 -1.21 7.37
N ILE A 128 -19.46 -1.73 6.15
CA ILE A 128 -19.62 -0.98 4.88
C ILE A 128 -20.99 -1.17 4.21
N SER A 129 -22.00 -1.67 4.94
CA SER A 129 -23.37 -1.90 4.43
C SER A 129 -24.03 -0.66 3.82
N LYS A 130 -23.65 0.54 4.28
CA LYS A 130 -24.06 1.83 3.70
C LYS A 130 -22.83 2.68 3.34
N GLY A 131 -21.82 2.04 2.75
CA GLY A 131 -20.52 2.65 2.46
C GLY A 131 -19.86 3.20 3.72
N ALA A 132 -19.23 4.37 3.62
CA ALA A 132 -18.52 4.95 4.76
C ALA A 132 -19.45 5.45 5.88
N LEU A 133 -20.76 5.60 5.69
CA LEU A 133 -21.68 6.10 6.73
C LEU A 133 -21.75 5.17 7.97
N THR A 134 -21.62 3.86 7.77
CA THR A 134 -21.76 2.85 8.84
C THR A 134 -20.43 2.44 9.48
N THR A 135 -19.34 3.11 9.13
CA THR A 135 -17.98 2.78 9.61
C THR A 135 -17.64 3.42 10.97
N GLY A 136 -18.55 4.22 11.54
CA GLY A 136 -18.37 4.84 12.86
C GLY A 136 -17.32 5.96 12.88
N ASP A 137 -16.80 6.27 14.07
CA ASP A 137 -15.90 7.40 14.28
C ASP A 137 -14.52 7.21 13.64
N SER A 138 -13.87 8.33 13.33
CA SER A 138 -12.49 8.37 12.85
C SER A 138 -11.53 8.08 14.01
N LEU A 139 -10.73 7.01 13.88
CA LEU A 139 -9.69 6.64 14.84
C LEU A 139 -8.39 7.39 14.62
N PHE A 140 -8.02 7.59 13.36
CA PHE A 140 -6.79 8.27 12.97
C PHE A 140 -6.99 8.94 11.62
N LYS A 141 -6.51 10.17 11.49
CA LYS A 141 -6.56 10.93 10.25
C LYS A 141 -5.14 11.07 9.71
N PHE A 142 -5.01 10.84 8.42
CA PHE A 142 -3.76 10.95 7.69
C PHE A 142 -3.64 12.34 7.06
N GLU A 143 -2.44 12.65 6.59
CA GLU A 143 -2.20 13.81 5.73
C GLU A 143 -2.94 13.64 4.40
N ASP A 144 -3.22 14.77 3.78
CA ASP A 144 -3.98 14.82 2.53
C ASP A 144 -3.21 14.18 1.37
N VAL A 145 -3.94 13.45 0.52
CA VAL A 145 -3.44 12.84 -0.72
C VAL A 145 -3.93 13.67 -1.88
N LYS A 146 -3.01 14.15 -2.72
CA LYS A 146 -3.35 14.89 -3.94
C LYS A 146 -3.49 13.93 -5.11
N VAL A 147 -4.62 14.00 -5.79
CA VAL A 147 -4.85 13.31 -7.07
C VAL A 147 -4.57 14.30 -8.19
N ASP A 148 -3.73 13.90 -9.13
CA ASP A 148 -3.27 14.73 -10.25
C ASP A 148 -4.28 14.80 -11.41
N GLN A 149 -3.88 15.42 -12.52
CA GLN A 149 -4.70 15.54 -13.73
C GLN A 149 -4.89 14.20 -14.47
N THR A 150 -4.06 13.19 -14.18
CA THR A 150 -4.19 11.84 -14.75
C THR A 150 -5.20 10.99 -13.98
N GLY A 151 -5.71 11.50 -12.87
CA GLY A 151 -6.63 10.82 -11.96
C GLY A 151 -5.94 9.83 -11.02
N SER A 152 -4.63 10.00 -10.79
CA SER A 152 -3.82 9.14 -9.93
C SER A 152 -3.28 9.93 -8.74
N GLY A 153 -3.16 9.29 -7.59
CA GLY A 153 -2.54 9.87 -6.40
C GLY A 153 -1.89 8.80 -5.56
N GLN A 154 -0.68 9.05 -5.09
CA GLN A 154 0.02 8.16 -4.18
C GLN A 154 0.49 8.92 -2.95
N SER A 155 0.42 8.28 -1.79
CA SER A 155 0.96 8.82 -0.56
C SER A 155 1.44 7.69 0.34
N PHE A 156 2.62 7.90 0.93
CA PHE A 156 3.20 6.97 1.88
C PHE A 156 3.25 7.63 3.25
N GLN A 157 2.55 7.05 4.21
CA GLN A 157 2.32 7.66 5.53
C GLN A 157 2.56 6.68 6.66
N SER A 158 2.54 7.17 7.90
CA SER A 158 2.72 6.34 9.09
C SER A 158 1.73 6.66 10.19
N ALA A 159 1.41 5.68 11.02
CA ALA A 159 0.54 5.82 12.18
C ALA A 159 1.12 5.09 13.41
N PRO A 160 0.92 5.62 14.64
CA PRO A 160 1.42 5.03 15.88
C PRO A 160 0.48 3.93 16.39
N MET A 161 0.36 2.83 15.63
CA MET A 161 -0.48 1.67 15.93
C MET A 161 0.02 0.42 15.20
N ASN A 162 -0.66 -0.71 15.35
CA ASN A 162 -0.34 -1.94 14.64
C ASN A 162 -1.48 -2.49 13.80
N VAL A 163 -1.15 -3.37 12.86
CA VAL A 163 -2.12 -4.12 12.04
C VAL A 163 -3.15 -4.84 12.91
N ALA A 164 -2.72 -5.44 14.02
CA ALA A 164 -3.61 -6.19 14.92
C ALA A 164 -4.79 -5.35 15.43
N ASP A 165 -4.58 -4.04 15.64
CA ASP A 165 -5.62 -3.12 16.13
C ASP A 165 -6.62 -2.72 15.04
N LEU A 166 -6.28 -2.97 13.78
CA LEU A 166 -7.00 -2.49 12.59
C LEU A 166 -7.78 -3.58 11.85
N ILE A 167 -7.42 -4.86 12.00
CA ILE A 167 -8.12 -5.94 11.29
C ILE A 167 -9.62 -5.92 11.62
N GLY A 168 -10.45 -5.96 10.57
CA GLY A 168 -11.91 -5.92 10.69
C GLY A 168 -12.50 -4.53 10.87
N ARG A 169 -11.67 -3.49 10.90
CA ARG A 169 -12.08 -2.08 10.80
C ARG A 169 -12.13 -1.65 9.33
N SER A 170 -12.35 -0.36 9.06
CA SER A 170 -12.31 0.15 7.69
C SER A 170 -11.31 1.29 7.49
N PHE A 171 -10.79 1.36 6.28
CA PHE A 171 -10.08 2.52 5.75
C PHE A 171 -11.04 3.33 4.87
N VAL A 172 -11.09 4.64 5.08
CA VAL A 172 -11.99 5.55 4.34
C VAL A 172 -11.20 6.71 3.78
N VAL A 173 -11.51 7.08 2.53
CA VAL A 173 -10.92 8.23 1.84
C VAL A 173 -12.05 9.12 1.33
N VAL A 174 -12.08 10.36 1.81
CA VAL A 174 -13.11 11.36 1.44
C VAL A 174 -12.46 12.48 0.62
N GLU A 175 -13.02 12.86 -0.51
CA GLU A 175 -12.61 14.10 -1.18
C GLU A 175 -13.00 15.30 -0.31
N GLU A 176 -12.15 16.32 -0.20
CA GLU A 176 -12.37 17.49 0.67
C GLU A 176 -13.72 18.20 0.44
N LYS A 177 -14.22 18.20 -0.80
CA LYS A 177 -15.49 18.83 -1.18
C LYS A 177 -16.71 17.91 -1.05
N GLN A 178 -16.49 16.62 -0.76
CA GLN A 178 -17.54 15.61 -0.72
C GLN A 178 -17.96 15.27 0.70
N GLU A 179 -19.19 14.75 0.79
CA GLU A 179 -19.71 14.19 2.03
C GLU A 179 -19.25 12.75 2.21
N LEU A 180 -19.29 12.28 3.45
CA LEU A 180 -18.91 10.92 3.81
C LEU A 180 -19.69 9.83 3.04
N LYS A 181 -20.94 10.10 2.64
CA LYS A 181 -21.75 9.14 1.87
C LYS A 181 -21.14 8.76 0.51
N ASP A 182 -20.28 9.64 0.00
CA ASP A 182 -19.64 9.56 -1.31
C ASP A 182 -18.17 9.11 -1.22
N ALA A 183 -17.70 8.87 0.01
CA ALA A 183 -16.34 8.46 0.27
C ALA A 183 -16.06 7.04 -0.21
N LEU A 184 -14.80 6.80 -0.54
CA LEU A 184 -14.30 5.46 -0.76
C LEU A 184 -14.16 4.76 0.59
N ALA A 185 -14.54 3.49 0.66
CA ALA A 185 -14.37 2.69 1.86
C ALA A 185 -13.90 1.28 1.52
N GLY A 186 -13.13 0.69 2.44
CA GLY A 186 -12.68 -0.70 2.35
C GLY A 186 -12.50 -1.29 3.73
N VAL A 187 -12.88 -2.56 3.91
CA VAL A 187 -12.57 -3.30 5.14
C VAL A 187 -11.09 -3.64 5.16
N ILE A 188 -10.45 -3.43 6.30
CA ILE A 188 -9.04 -3.77 6.53
C ILE A 188 -8.97 -5.27 6.77
N ALA A 189 -8.50 -5.99 5.76
CA ALA A 189 -8.31 -7.42 5.78
C ALA A 189 -6.85 -7.77 6.09
N ARG A 190 -6.63 -8.96 6.67
CA ARG A 190 -5.28 -9.50 6.84
C ARG A 190 -4.68 -9.73 5.46
N SER A 191 -3.43 -9.31 5.30
CA SER A 191 -2.60 -9.69 4.16
C SER A 191 -1.54 -10.66 4.66
N ALA A 192 -1.13 -11.57 3.78
CA ALA A 192 0.05 -12.36 4.04
C ALA A 192 1.26 -11.44 4.23
N GLY A 193 2.09 -11.75 5.23
CA GLY A 193 3.43 -11.18 5.33
C GLY A 193 4.30 -11.59 4.14
N VAL A 194 5.47 -10.95 4.01
CA VAL A 194 6.42 -11.10 2.87
C VAL A 194 6.67 -12.56 2.49
N TRP A 195 6.73 -13.45 3.49
CA TRP A 195 7.08 -14.86 3.33
C TRP A 195 5.91 -15.82 3.56
N GLU A 196 4.71 -15.31 3.85
CA GLU A 196 3.55 -16.14 4.18
C GLU A 196 2.75 -16.57 2.95
N ASN A 197 2.99 -15.95 1.78
CA ASN A 197 2.22 -16.23 0.58
C ASN A 197 3.02 -16.02 -0.72
N ASP A 198 3.74 -17.06 -1.14
CA ASP A 198 4.31 -17.21 -2.48
C ASP A 198 3.24 -17.62 -3.53
N LYS A 199 1.95 -17.29 -3.31
CA LYS A 199 0.92 -17.56 -4.33
C LYS A 199 1.18 -16.70 -5.55
N GLN A 200 1.79 -17.32 -6.55
CA GLN A 200 1.80 -16.80 -7.92
C GLN A 200 0.39 -16.75 -8.50
N VAL A 201 -0.53 -17.59 -8.03
CA VAL A 201 -1.89 -17.79 -8.56
C VAL A 201 -2.94 -17.63 -7.47
N CYS A 202 -3.98 -16.82 -7.73
CA CYS A 202 -5.08 -16.60 -6.80
C CYS A 202 -6.14 -17.71 -6.95
N SER A 203 -6.55 -18.34 -5.85
CA SER A 203 -7.44 -19.52 -5.86
C SER A 203 -8.88 -19.20 -6.31
N CYS A 204 -9.24 -17.93 -6.43
CA CYS A 204 -10.58 -17.50 -6.84
C CYS A 204 -10.69 -17.27 -8.36
N SER A 205 -9.56 -17.02 -9.05
CA SER A 205 -9.52 -16.72 -10.49
C SER A 205 -8.70 -17.73 -11.29
N GLY A 206 -7.78 -18.45 -10.64
CA GLY A 206 -6.79 -19.31 -11.31
C GLY A 206 -5.74 -18.52 -12.11
N LYS A 207 -5.76 -17.18 -12.03
CA LYS A 207 -4.84 -16.30 -12.75
C LYS A 207 -3.64 -15.93 -11.87
N THR A 208 -2.52 -15.65 -12.53
CA THR A 208 -1.32 -15.17 -11.85
C THR A 208 -1.48 -13.72 -11.38
N VAL A 209 -0.76 -13.29 -10.34
CA VAL A 209 -0.78 -11.90 -9.83
C VAL A 209 -0.45 -10.87 -10.95
N TRP A 210 0.37 -11.26 -11.93
CA TRP A 210 0.67 -10.42 -13.11
C TRP A 210 -0.50 -10.35 -14.10
N GLN A 211 -1.23 -11.46 -14.29
CA GLN A 211 -2.45 -11.49 -15.08
C GLN A 211 -3.58 -10.72 -14.40
N GLU A 212 -3.67 -10.76 -13.07
CA GLU A 212 -4.59 -9.92 -12.32
C GLU A 212 -4.20 -8.44 -12.38
N ARG A 213 -2.91 -8.09 -12.48
CA ARG A 213 -2.48 -6.70 -12.73
C ARG A 213 -2.87 -6.24 -14.15
N GLN A 214 -2.75 -7.12 -15.15
CA GLN A 214 -3.26 -6.84 -16.50
C GLN A 214 -4.78 -6.71 -16.52
N ASP A 215 -5.51 -7.57 -15.80
CA ASP A 215 -6.95 -7.45 -15.63
C ASP A 215 -7.31 -6.18 -14.85
N ALA A 216 -6.56 -5.80 -13.83
CA ALA A 216 -6.74 -4.57 -13.07
C ALA A 216 -6.57 -3.35 -13.99
N HIS A 217 -5.56 -3.34 -14.86
CA HIS A 217 -5.44 -2.35 -15.92
C HIS A 217 -6.62 -2.37 -16.90
N ALA A 218 -7.15 -3.54 -17.25
CA ALA A 218 -8.33 -3.68 -18.10
C ALA A 218 -9.64 -3.24 -17.41
N HIS A 219 -9.68 -3.21 -16.08
CA HIS A 219 -10.78 -2.71 -15.23
C HIS A 219 -10.46 -1.32 -14.63
N GLY A 220 -9.59 -0.54 -15.28
CA GLY A 220 -9.38 0.87 -14.96
C GLY A 220 -8.40 1.18 -13.81
N LEU A 221 -7.85 0.18 -13.12
CA LEU A 221 -6.82 0.37 -12.11
C LEU A 221 -5.46 0.57 -12.78
N LYS A 222 -4.94 1.80 -12.76
CA LYS A 222 -3.55 2.07 -13.08
C LYS A 222 -2.70 1.77 -11.83
N VAL A 223 -2.26 0.52 -11.69
CA VAL A 223 -1.34 0.08 -10.63
C VAL A 223 0.05 -0.14 -11.18
#